data_AF-A0A0C9UF27-F1
#
_entry.id   AF-A0A0C9UF27-F1
#
_cell.length_a   1.000
_cell.length_b   1.000
_cell.length_c   1.000
_cell.angle_alpha   90.00
_cell.angle_beta   90.00
_cell.angle_gamma   90.00
#
_symmetry.space_group_name_H-M   'P 1'
#
loop_
_entity.id
_entity.type
_entity.pdbx_description
1 polymer ?
#
loop_
_entity_poly.entity_id
_entity_poly.type
_entity_poly.pdbx_seq_one_letter_code
_entity_poly.pdbx_strand_id
1 'polypeptide(L)' 'MVSDFCLPDLGWLKSKDGKEEVHIIFKAGKNREGYFGNDDLFKQTRHAIKLFEDNFNGTTITAFAFDNATTHQK' A
#
# COMPACT_ATOMS: atom_id res chain seq x y z
N MET A 1 -10.96 5.92 -3.75
CA MET A 1 -10.24 4.64 -3.65
C MET A 1 -9.36 4.73 -2.43
N VAL A 2 -9.30 3.64 -1.67
CA VAL A 2 -8.41 3.49 -0.53
C VAL A 2 -7.49 2.33 -0.86
N SER A 3 -6.18 2.52 -0.70
CA SER A 3 -5.17 1.47 -0.88
C SER A 3 -4.30 1.43 0.35
N ASP A 4 -4.09 0.24 0.91
CA ASP A 4 -3.29 0.04 2.11
C ASP A 4 -2.78 -1.41 2.17
N PHE A 5 -1.79 -1.67 3.02
CA PHE A 5 -1.27 -3.00 3.29
C PHE A 5 -1.56 -3.39 4.72
N CYS A 6 -2.02 -4.63 4.95
CA CYS A 6 -2.23 -5.16 6.29
C CYS A 6 -1.50 -6.50 6.47
N LEU A 7 -1.01 -6.72 7.69
CA LEU A 7 -0.41 -7.97 8.13
C LEU A 7 -1.34 -8.62 9.16
N PRO A 8 -1.44 -9.97 9.18
CA PRO A 8 -2.30 -10.67 10.14
C PRO A 8 -2.05 -10.29 11.60
N ASP A 9 -0.77 -10.18 11.98
CA ASP A 9 -0.37 -9.96 13.38
C ASP A 9 -0.19 -8.48 13.76
N LEU A 10 0.02 -7.60 12.77
CA LEU A 10 0.32 -6.18 13.00
C LEU A 10 -0.81 -5.23 12.58
N GLY A 11 -1.82 -5.73 11.86
CA GLY A 11 -2.87 -4.89 11.27
C GLY A 11 -2.31 -4.04 10.13
N TRP A 12 -2.81 -2.82 9.98
CA TRP A 12 -2.36 -1.89 8.93
C TRP A 12 -0.86 -1.57 9.06
N LEU A 13 -0.16 -1.53 7.92
CA LEU A 13 1.28 -1.32 7.89
C LEU A 13 1.60 0.13 8.27
N LYS A 14 2.21 0.28 9.45
CA LYS A 14 2.71 1.55 9.99
C LYS A 14 4.11 1.36 10.55
N SER A 15 4.86 2.45 10.68
CA SER A 15 6.11 2.44 11.44
C SER A 15 5.86 2.01 12.88
N LYS A 16 6.90 1.48 13.56
CA LYS A 16 6.81 1.05 14.96
C LYS A 16 6.40 2.18 15.91
N ASP A 17 6.74 3.43 15.57
CA ASP A 17 6.36 4.62 16.33
C ASP A 17 5.02 5.23 15.88
N GLY A 18 4.37 4.65 14.87
CA GLY A 18 3.07 5.05 14.35
C GLY A 18 3.06 6.38 13.59
N LYS A 19 4.22 7.00 13.31
CA LYS A 19 4.30 8.30 12.62
C LYS A 19 4.26 8.21 11.10
N GLU A 20 4.59 7.06 10.55
CA GLU A 20 4.61 6.82 9.10
C GLU A 20 3.65 5.69 8.75
N GLU A 21 2.87 5.88 7.69
CA GLU A 21 1.98 4.88 7.12
C GLU A 21 2.00 4.97 5.60
N VAL A 22 1.57 3.90 4.95
CA VAL A 22 1.54 3.77 3.47
C VAL A 22 0.13 3.88 2.90
N HIS A 23 -0.83 4.28 3.74
CA HIS A 23 -2.23 4.45 3.41
C HIS A 23 -2.44 5.55 2.37
N ILE A 24 -3.17 5.24 1.30
CA ILE A 24 -3.54 6.21 0.27
C ILE A 24 -5.05 6.41 0.24
N ILE A 25 -5.48 7.66 0.39
CA ILE A 25 -6.83 8.12 0.05
C ILE A 25 -6.75 8.85 -1.29
N PHE A 26 -7.39 8.28 -2.32
CA PHE A 26 -7.37 8.82 -3.68
C PHE A 26 -8.78 9.14 -4.20
N LYS A 27 -8.99 10.38 -4.60
CA LYS A 27 -10.22 10.90 -5.20
C LYS A 27 -10.19 10.72 -6.71
N ALA A 28 -10.56 9.52 -7.15
CA ALA A 28 -10.60 9.17 -8.58
C ALA A 28 -11.63 10.01 -9.38
N GLY A 29 -11.24 10.37 -10.60
CA GLY A 29 -12.07 11.05 -11.60
C GLY A 29 -11.29 12.03 -12.46
N LYS A 30 -11.71 12.22 -13.71
CA LYS A 30 -11.10 13.14 -14.68
C LYS A 30 -10.97 14.60 -14.18
N ASN A 31 -11.93 15.06 -13.37
CA ASN A 31 -11.94 16.40 -12.76
C ASN A 31 -11.54 16.36 -11.27
N ARG A 32 -10.82 15.32 -10.83
CA ARG A 32 -10.30 15.15 -9.47
C ARG A 32 -8.80 14.85 -9.54
N GLU A 33 -8.33 13.78 -8.89
CA GLU A 33 -6.92 13.40 -8.85
C GLU A 33 -6.52 12.47 -10.02
N GLY A 34 -7.41 12.28 -10.99
CA GLY A 34 -7.18 11.39 -12.13
C GLY A 34 -7.57 9.95 -11.83
N TYR A 35 -6.80 9.00 -12.34
CA TYR A 35 -7.00 7.56 -12.13
C TYR A 35 -5.75 6.98 -11.50
N PHE A 36 -5.93 6.17 -10.46
CA PHE A 36 -4.81 5.48 -9.83
C PHE A 36 -4.32 4.37 -10.74
N GLY A 37 -3.07 4.50 -11.18
CA GLY A 37 -2.49 3.64 -12.19
C GLY A 37 -1.36 2.76 -11.66
N ASN A 38 -0.70 2.08 -12.60
CA ASN A 38 0.47 1.25 -12.29
C ASN A 38 1.58 2.05 -11.60
N ASP A 39 1.85 3.28 -12.04
CA ASP A 39 2.91 4.10 -11.45
C ASP A 39 2.61 4.45 -9.98
N ASP A 40 1.36 4.71 -9.64
CA ASP A 40 0.95 4.99 -8.26
C ASP A 40 1.07 3.73 -7.38
N LEU A 41 0.65 2.58 -7.92
CA LEU A 41 0.84 1.27 -7.29
C LEU A 41 2.32 0.97 -7.02
N PHE A 42 3.20 1.21 -8.00
CA PHE A 42 4.65 1.03 -7.84
C PHE A 42 5.22 1.95 -6.77
N LYS A 43 4.81 3.23 -6.74
CA LYS A 43 5.26 4.18 -5.72
C LYS A 43 4.85 3.73 -4.32
N GLN A 44 3.57 3.38 -4.14
CA GLN A 44 3.07 2.92 -2.84
C GLN A 44 3.77 1.64 -2.39
N THR A 45 3.94 0.68 -3.31
CA THR A 45 4.57 -0.61 -2.99
C THR A 45 6.03 -0.43 -2.58
N ARG A 46 6.80 0.43 -3.28
CA ARG A 46 8.18 0.74 -2.89
C ARG A 46 8.26 1.42 -1.52
N HIS A 47 7.34 2.34 -1.25
CA HIS A 47 7.26 2.97 0.07
C HIS A 47 6.95 1.95 1.17
N ALA A 48 6.01 1.03 0.91
CA ALA A 48 5.65 -0.03 1.84
C ALA A 48 6.80 -1.01 2.11
N ILE A 49 7.54 -1.42 1.07
CA ILE A 49 8.74 -2.26 1.21
C ILE A 49 9.78 -1.53 2.09
N LYS A 50 10.08 -0.27 1.79
CA LYS A 50 11.05 0.51 2.56
C LYS A 50 10.63 0.64 4.03
N LEU A 51 9.38 1.02 4.29
CA LEU A 51 8.84 1.14 5.65
C LEU A 51 8.94 -0.21 6.38
N PHE A 52 8.61 -1.30 5.71
CA PHE A 52 8.71 -2.64 6.29
C PHE A 52 10.16 -3.02 6.64
N GLU A 53 11.11 -2.82 5.72
CA GLU A 53 12.53 -3.10 5.94
C GLU A 53 13.11 -2.26 7.08
N ASP A 54 12.81 -0.95 7.12
CA ASP A 54 13.33 -0.05 8.14
C ASP A 54 12.79 -0.38 9.55
N ASN A 55 11.59 -0.96 9.65
CA ASN A 55 10.92 -1.20 10.94
C ASN A 55 10.95 -2.67 11.40
N PHE A 56 10.89 -3.65 10.51
CA PHE A 56 10.62 -5.06 10.86
C PHE A 56 11.66 -6.05 10.35
N ASN A 57 12.72 -5.59 9.69
CA ASN A 57 13.78 -6.46 9.19
C ASN A 57 14.39 -7.34 10.30
N GLY A 58 14.62 -8.61 9.97
CA GLY A 58 15.13 -9.63 10.90
C GLY A 58 14.11 -10.17 11.91
N THR A 59 12.91 -9.60 12.02
CA THR A 59 11.87 -10.03 12.97
C THR A 59 10.63 -10.62 12.33
N THR A 60 10.36 -10.28 11.07
CA THR A 60 9.15 -10.71 10.36
C THR A 60 9.46 -10.93 8.89
N ILE A 61 8.85 -11.96 8.30
CA ILE A 61 8.83 -12.17 6.85
C ILE A 61 7.43 -11.83 6.36
N THR A 62 7.34 -11.03 5.30
CA THR A 62 6.06 -10.66 4.70
C THR A 62 6.05 -10.92 3.20
N ALA A 63 4.86 -11.12 2.64
CA ALA A 63 4.63 -11.19 1.21
C ALA A 63 3.59 -10.13 0.81
N PHE A 64 3.93 -9.32 -0.20
CA PHE A 64 3.01 -8.35 -0.77
C PHE A 64 2.15 -9.04 -1.83
N ALA A 65 0.83 -9.10 -1.59
CA ALA A 65 -0.13 -9.73 -2.48
C ALA A 65 -1.07 -8.68 -3.08
N PHE A 66 -1.36 -8.83 -4.37
CA PHE A 66 -2.29 -7.97 -5.10
C PHE A 66 -3.35 -8.84 -5.75
N ASP A 67 -4.62 -8.51 -5.53
CA ASP A 67 -5.72 -9.15 -6.24
C ASP A 67 -5.95 -8.43 -7.58
N ASN A 68 -5.62 -9.11 -8.68
CA ASN A 68 -5.91 -8.65 -10.03
C ASN A 68 -7.29 -9.15 -10.51
N ALA A 69 -8.30 -9.05 -9.62
CA ALA A 69 -9.67 -9.42 -9.94
C ALA A 69 -10.10 -8.75 -11.24
N THR A 70 -10.50 -9.56 -12.21
CA THR A 70 -10.89 -9.11 -13.56
C THR A 70 -12.28 -8.45 -13.59
N THR A 71 -12.96 -8.36 -12.44
CA THR A 71 -14.32 -7.84 -12.29
C THR A 71 -14.44 -6.35 -12.59
N HIS A 72 -13.32 -5.65 -12.75
CA HIS A 72 -13.24 -4.26 -13.22
C HIS A 72 -12.30 -4.10 -14.43
N GLN A 73 -12.33 -5.06 -15.36
CA GLN A 73 -11.77 -4.82 -16.70
C GLN A 73 -12.62 -3.75 -17.43
N LYS A 74 -11.94 -2.95 -18.26
CA LYS A 74 -12.59 -1.98 -19.15
C LYS A 74 -13.65 -2.62 -20.04
#